data_AF-R5EJI3-F1
#
_entry.id   AF-R5EJI3-F1
#
_cell.length_a   1.000
_cell.length_b   1.000
_cell.length_c   1.000
_cell.angle_alpha   90.00
_cell.angle_beta   90.00
_cell.angle_gamma   90.00
#
_symmetry.space_group_name_H-M   'P 1'
#
loop_
_entity.id
_entity.type
_entity.pdbx_description
1 polymer ?
#
loop_
_entity_poly.entity_id
_entity_poly.type
_entity_poly.pdbx_seq_one_letter_code
_entity_poly.pdbx_strand_id
1 'polypeptide(L)'
;MFLLIACTLLLVSSNTFTNFLLQITVSIGKNEADMGRFAALAAILEVPAILTITALKRHFSDGQLMRFCSAMFIVKYGFIFCLQNTAGMYLAQLMQPFSYAMLLPVSSYYVNTILAPQYAVTGQILLVSTNTVANVAGSLMGGMILQRGSVHQLLGMIVGFAVVGSVVLWLTTTRTVKKTGCI
;
A
#
# COMPACT_ATOMS: atom_id res chain seq x y z
N MET A 1 -7.53 7.87 -14.95
CA MET A 1 -8.33 6.70 -14.50
C MET A 1 -7.49 5.48 -14.15
N PHE A 2 -6.64 4.93 -15.04
CA PHE A 2 -5.84 3.72 -14.73
C PHE A 2 -4.93 3.82 -13.50
N LEU A 3 -4.37 5.00 -13.21
CA LEU A 3 -3.53 5.21 -12.02
C LEU A 3 -4.32 5.08 -10.71
N LEU A 4 -5.57 5.54 -10.69
CA LEU A 4 -6.45 5.40 -9.54
C LEU A 4 -6.74 3.92 -9.31
N ILE A 5 -7.03 3.15 -10.36
CA ILE A 5 -7.24 1.70 -10.29
C ILE A 5 -6.00 0.98 -9.72
N ALA A 6 -4.79 1.36 -10.14
CA ALA A 6 -3.57 0.79 -9.56
C ALA A 6 -3.45 1.10 -8.05
N CYS A 7 -3.70 2.35 -7.66
CA CYS A 7 -3.72 2.75 -6.27
C CYS A 7 -4.82 2.03 -5.47
N THR A 8 -6.01 1.82 -6.05
CA THR A 8 -7.11 1.11 -5.36
C THR A 8 -6.67 -0.31 -5.02
N LEU A 9 -6.07 -1.04 -5.96
CA LEU A 9 -5.61 -2.41 -5.74
C LEU A 9 -4.51 -2.51 -4.66
N LEU A 10 -3.55 -1.58 -4.67
CA LEU A 10 -2.49 -1.53 -3.65
C LEU A 10 -3.05 -1.17 -2.28
N LEU A 11 -4.02 -0.24 -2.24
CA LEU A 11 -4.72 0.13 -1.01
C LEU A 11 -5.57 -1.03 -0.49
N VAL A 12 -6.28 -1.77 -1.34
CA VAL A 12 -7.01 -2.99 -0.96
C VAL A 12 -6.06 -3.95 -0.25
N SER A 13 -4.93 -4.27 -0.89
CA SER A 13 -3.93 -5.20 -0.33
C SER A 13 -3.45 -4.79 1.06
N SER A 14 -3.20 -3.48 1.23
CA SER A 14 -2.69 -2.91 2.48
C SER A 14 -3.75 -2.84 3.58
N ASN A 15 -4.95 -2.41 3.23
CA ASN A 15 -6.06 -2.35 4.17
C ASN A 15 -6.48 -3.75 4.60
N THR A 16 -6.53 -4.73 3.69
CA THR A 16 -6.79 -6.13 4.05
C THR A 16 -5.72 -6.66 5.01
N PHE A 17 -4.44 -6.41 4.75
CA PHE A 17 -3.37 -6.82 5.67
C PHE A 17 -3.54 -6.22 7.07
N THR A 18 -3.82 -4.92 7.15
CA THR A 18 -4.03 -4.25 8.44
C THR A 18 -5.28 -4.76 9.17
N ASN A 19 -6.40 -4.93 8.48
CA ASN A 19 -7.65 -5.43 9.08
C ASN A 19 -7.50 -6.85 9.64
N PHE A 20 -6.72 -7.71 8.98
CA PHE A 20 -6.52 -9.09 9.39
C PHE A 20 -5.19 -9.34 10.11
N LEU A 21 -4.46 -8.29 10.49
CA LEU A 21 -3.17 -8.38 11.18
C LEU A 21 -3.23 -9.27 12.43
N LEU A 22 -4.32 -9.17 13.19
CA LEU A 22 -4.57 -10.00 14.37
C LEU A 22 -4.60 -11.48 14.00
N GLN A 23 -5.42 -11.83 13.01
CA GLN A 23 -5.63 -13.23 12.62
C GLN A 23 -4.37 -13.83 12.01
N ILE A 24 -3.59 -13.04 11.27
CA ILE A 24 -2.28 -13.47 10.78
C ILE A 24 -1.32 -13.69 11.95
N THR A 25 -1.31 -12.81 12.96
CA THR A 25 -0.44 -12.94 14.14
C THR A 25 -0.79 -14.18 14.97
N VAL A 26 -2.09 -14.43 15.21
CA VAL A 26 -2.57 -15.62 15.93
C VAL A 26 -2.23 -16.91 15.17
N SER A 27 -2.29 -16.90 13.83
CA SER A 27 -1.91 -18.08 13.04
C SER A 27 -0.43 -18.47 13.14
N ILE A 28 0.44 -17.53 13.53
CA ILE A 28 1.87 -17.76 13.78
C ILE A 28 2.10 -18.26 15.23
N GLY A 29 1.02 -18.46 16.01
CA GLY A 29 1.09 -18.86 17.42
C GLY A 29 1.46 -17.72 18.37
N LYS A 30 1.30 -16.46 17.94
CA LYS A 30 1.56 -15.26 18.74
C LYS A 30 0.28 -14.70 19.32
N ASN A 31 0.41 -13.93 20.40
CA ASN A 31 -0.74 -13.41 21.14
C ASN A 31 -1.14 -12.01 20.66
N GLU A 32 -2.34 -11.55 21.04
CA GLU A 32 -2.86 -10.23 20.66
C GLU A 32 -1.95 -9.07 21.13
N ALA A 33 -1.24 -9.26 22.25
CA ALA A 33 -0.25 -8.31 22.74
C ALA A 33 0.92 -8.11 21.76
N ASP A 34 1.34 -9.16 21.05
CA ASP A 34 2.38 -9.05 20.03
C ASP A 34 1.85 -8.35 18.76
N MET A 35 0.57 -8.54 18.42
CA MET A 35 -0.09 -7.77 17.37
C MET A 35 -0.05 -6.26 17.68
N GLY A 36 -0.38 -5.90 18.92
CA GLY A 36 -0.29 -4.51 19.39
C GLY A 36 1.12 -3.93 19.26
N ARG A 37 2.16 -4.72 19.56
CA ARG A 37 3.56 -4.32 19.37
C ARG A 37 3.91 -4.11 17.89
N PHE A 38 3.45 -4.98 16.99
CA PHE A 38 3.62 -4.80 15.56
C PHE A 38 2.92 -3.52 15.06
N ALA A 39 1.69 -3.29 15.48
CA ALA A 39 0.96 -2.08 15.10
C ALA A 39 1.65 -0.80 15.61
N ALA A 40 2.12 -0.81 16.87
CA ALA A 40 2.87 0.29 17.45
C ALA A 40 4.19 0.56 16.71
N LEU A 41 4.94 -0.49 16.37
CA LEU A 41 6.19 -0.36 15.63
C LEU A 41 5.96 0.20 14.22
N ALA A 42 4.90 -0.23 13.52
CA ALA A 42 4.49 0.38 12.27
C ALA A 42 4.22 1.88 12.45
N ALA A 43 3.38 2.26 13.42
CA ALA A 43 3.00 3.65 13.63
C ALA A 43 4.19 4.56 13.94
N ILE A 44 5.12 4.10 14.80
CA ILE A 44 6.34 4.83 15.13
C ILE A 44 7.22 5.07 13.90
N LEU A 45 7.24 4.12 12.95
CA LEU A 45 8.01 4.24 11.72
C LEU A 45 7.26 4.99 10.60
N GLU A 46 5.93 5.02 10.66
CA GLU A 46 5.09 5.69 9.67
C GLU A 46 5.23 7.21 9.73
N VAL A 47 5.19 7.77 10.95
CA VAL A 47 5.32 9.21 11.20
C VAL A 47 6.61 9.81 10.63
N PRO A 48 7.82 9.28 10.92
CA PRO A 48 9.05 9.82 10.35
C PRO A 48 9.13 9.61 8.84
N ALA A 49 8.56 8.53 8.30
CA ALA A 49 8.56 8.30 6.86
C ALA A 49 7.75 9.36 6.09
N ILE A 50 6.61 9.78 6.64
CA ILE A 50 5.79 10.85 6.07
C ILE A 50 6.58 12.18 6.04
N LEU A 51 7.31 12.50 7.12
CA LEU A 51 8.16 13.70 7.17
C LEU A 51 9.30 13.63 6.14
N THR A 52 9.89 12.45 5.97
CA THR A 52 11.03 12.22 5.07
C THR A 52 10.61 12.36 3.60
N ILE A 53 9.37 12.01 3.24
CA ILE A 53 8.83 12.21 1.88
C ILE A 53 8.84 13.68 1.47
N THR A 54 8.45 14.57 2.38
CA THR A 54 8.45 16.02 2.10
C THR A 54 9.84 16.51 1.73
N ALA A 55 10.88 15.96 2.37
CA ALA A 55 12.28 16.24 2.02
C ALA A 55 12.72 15.51 0.74
N LEU A 56 12.32 14.26 0.54
CA LEU A 56 12.74 13.42 -0.59
C LEU A 56 12.15 13.89 -1.93
N LYS A 57 10.94 14.44 -1.91
CA LYS A 57 10.31 15.12 -3.06
C LYS A 57 11.10 16.29 -3.60
N ARG A 58 12.02 16.86 -2.80
CA ARG A 58 12.90 17.94 -3.25
C ARG A 58 13.97 17.45 -4.25
N HIS A 59 14.27 16.14 -4.26
CA HIS A 59 15.31 15.54 -5.09
C HIS A 59 14.80 14.49 -6.09
N PHE A 60 13.60 13.92 -5.91
CA PHE A 60 13.07 12.84 -6.76
C PHE A 60 11.71 13.17 -7.40
N SER A 61 11.51 12.73 -8.64
CA SER A 61 10.25 12.90 -9.37
C SER A 61 9.14 11.98 -8.83
N ASP A 62 7.91 12.49 -8.77
CA ASP A 62 6.72 11.79 -8.24
C ASP A 62 6.49 10.43 -8.90
N GLY A 63 6.76 10.31 -10.21
CA GLY A 63 6.63 9.04 -10.93
C GLY A 63 7.68 7.99 -10.55
N GLN A 64 8.90 8.42 -10.19
CA GLN A 64 9.96 7.50 -9.72
C GLN A 64 9.66 7.01 -8.30
N LEU A 65 9.20 7.91 -7.41
CA LEU A 65 8.77 7.53 -6.06
C LEU A 65 7.62 6.51 -6.11
N MET A 66 6.65 6.72 -7.00
CA MET A 66 5.52 5.81 -7.13
C MET A 66 5.93 4.39 -7.55
N ARG A 67 6.91 4.28 -8.46
CA ARG A 67 7.48 2.99 -8.87
C ARG A 67 8.29 2.33 -7.75
N PHE A 68 8.99 3.12 -6.94
CA PHE A 68 9.71 2.62 -5.77
C PHE A 68 8.73 2.04 -4.74
N CYS A 69 7.64 2.76 -4.45
CA CYS A 69 6.59 2.29 -3.53
C CYS A 69 5.98 0.97 -4.01
N SER A 70 5.65 0.86 -5.31
CA SER A 70 5.05 -0.36 -5.87
C SER A 70 6.00 -1.57 -5.79
N ALA A 71 7.30 -1.35 -5.99
CA ALA A 71 8.30 -2.41 -5.84
C ALA A 71 8.41 -2.87 -4.37
N MET A 72 8.45 -1.92 -3.43
CA MET A 72 8.49 -2.21 -2.00
C MET A 72 7.24 -2.98 -1.53
N PHE A 73 6.08 -2.71 -2.12
CA PHE A 73 4.86 -3.48 -1.85
C PHE A 73 4.99 -4.96 -2.23
N ILE A 74 5.53 -5.26 -3.42
CA ILE A 74 5.75 -6.65 -3.86
C ILE A 74 6.72 -7.34 -2.91
N VAL A 75 7.83 -6.69 -2.57
CA VAL A 75 8.84 -7.26 -1.68
C VAL A 75 8.24 -7.51 -0.29
N LYS A 76 7.50 -6.55 0.28
CA LYS A 76 6.86 -6.67 1.59
C LYS A 76 5.94 -7.89 1.64
N TYR A 77 4.98 -7.99 0.71
CA TYR A 77 4.01 -9.09 0.73
C TYR A 77 4.62 -10.43 0.32
N GLY A 78 5.61 -10.43 -0.57
CA GLY A 78 6.39 -11.62 -0.91
C GLY A 78 7.14 -12.16 0.31
N PHE A 79 7.76 -11.28 1.11
CA PHE A 79 8.40 -11.66 2.37
C PHE A 79 7.41 -12.22 3.38
N ILE A 80 6.23 -11.61 3.55
CA ILE A 80 5.21 -12.12 4.48
C ILE A 80 4.70 -13.50 4.06
N PHE A 81 4.52 -13.70 2.75
CA PHE A 81 4.07 -14.99 2.22
C PHE A 81 5.13 -16.08 2.43
N CYS A 82 6.41 -15.76 2.21
CA CYS A 82 7.49 -16.73 2.34
C CYS A 82 7.94 -16.96 3.80
N LEU A 83 7.96 -15.92 4.63
CA LEU A 83 8.33 -15.98 6.05
C LEU A 83 7.07 -15.84 6.91
N GLN A 84 6.35 -16.95 7.10
CA GLN A 84 5.25 -17.05 8.06
C GLN A 84 5.73 -17.13 9.52
N ASN A 85 6.76 -16.36 9.85
CA ASN A 85 7.42 -16.32 11.15
C ASN A 85 7.31 -14.93 11.76
N THR A 86 7.52 -14.85 13.07
CA THR A 86 7.49 -13.58 13.83
C THR A 86 8.49 -12.56 13.26
N ALA A 87 9.65 -13.01 12.78
CA ALA A 87 10.63 -12.15 12.12
C ALA A 87 10.11 -11.56 10.80
N GLY A 88 9.34 -12.33 10.02
CA GLY A 88 8.70 -11.85 8.79
C GLY A 88 7.71 -10.72 9.05
N MET A 89 6.96 -10.81 10.16
CA MET A 89 6.04 -9.74 10.59
C MET A 89 6.78 -8.47 11.02
N TYR A 90 7.89 -8.58 11.78
CA TYR A 90 8.72 -7.42 12.12
C TYR A 90 9.33 -6.76 10.89
N LEU A 91 9.87 -7.56 9.95
CA LEU A 91 10.43 -7.05 8.70
C LEU A 91 9.36 -6.37 7.84
N ALA A 92 8.16 -6.95 7.75
CA ALA A 92 7.04 -6.34 7.04
C ALA A 92 6.68 -4.97 7.61
N GLN A 93 6.71 -4.85 8.94
CA GLN A 93 6.43 -3.62 9.66
C GLN A 93 7.53 -2.55 9.47
N LEU A 94 8.78 -2.96 9.29
CA LEU A 94 9.86 -2.07 8.89
C LEU A 94 9.68 -1.56 7.44
N MET A 95 9.10 -2.39 6.56
CA MET A 95 8.83 -2.02 5.16
C MET A 95 7.50 -1.29 4.94
N GLN A 96 6.58 -1.35 5.92
CA GLN A 96 5.29 -0.67 5.94
C GLN A 96 5.38 0.83 5.60
N PRO A 97 6.24 1.65 6.25
CA PRO A 97 6.37 3.08 5.96
C PRO A 97 6.79 3.36 4.51
N PHE A 98 7.72 2.59 3.96
CA PHE A 98 8.21 2.77 2.60
C PHE A 98 7.18 2.43 1.52
N SER A 99 6.13 1.69 1.90
CA SER A 99 5.09 1.24 0.98
C SER A 99 3.81 2.07 1.12
N TYR A 100 3.09 1.90 2.23
CA TYR A 100 1.75 2.49 2.42
C TYR A 100 1.84 3.98 2.76
N ALA A 101 2.71 4.35 3.70
CA ALA A 101 2.86 5.74 4.13
C ALA A 101 3.41 6.63 3.01
N MET A 102 4.21 6.07 2.09
CA MET A 102 4.62 6.78 0.88
C MET A 102 3.51 6.91 -0.16
N LEU A 103 2.68 5.89 -0.36
CA LEU A 103 1.68 5.89 -1.42
C LEU A 103 0.60 6.97 -1.24
N LEU A 104 0.12 7.21 -0.01
CA LEU A 104 -0.93 8.22 0.27
C LEU A 104 -0.53 9.66 -0.12
N PRO A 105 0.55 10.23 0.42
CA PRO A 105 0.97 11.59 0.07
C PRO A 105 1.43 11.64 -1.39
N VAL A 106 2.22 10.67 -1.88
CA VAL A 106 2.72 10.67 -3.27
C VAL A 106 1.58 10.67 -4.28
N SER A 107 0.53 9.87 -4.07
CA SER A 107 -0.65 9.87 -4.95
C SER A 107 -1.41 11.20 -4.90
N SER A 108 -1.56 11.79 -3.71
CA SER A 108 -2.21 13.10 -3.54
C SER A 108 -1.43 14.22 -4.23
N TYR A 109 -0.09 14.20 -4.14
CA TYR A 109 0.76 15.15 -4.85
C TYR A 109 0.72 14.95 -6.36
N TYR A 110 0.76 13.70 -6.83
CA TYR A 110 0.70 13.37 -8.25
C TYR A 110 -0.61 13.87 -8.90
N VAL A 111 -1.72 13.72 -8.19
CA VAL A 111 -3.02 14.27 -8.59
C VAL A 111 -2.98 15.80 -8.64
N ASN A 112 -2.36 16.46 -7.65
CA ASN A 112 -2.21 17.91 -7.62
C ASN A 112 -1.31 18.45 -8.75
N THR A 113 -0.32 17.69 -9.22
CA THR A 113 0.50 18.09 -10.38
C THR A 113 -0.20 17.94 -11.73
N ILE A 114 -1.23 17.09 -11.82
CA ILE A 114 -1.94 16.82 -13.09
C ILE A 114 -3.22 17.65 -13.20
N LEU A 115 -3.91 17.89 -12.10
CA LEU A 115 -5.12 18.71 -12.07
C LEU A 115 -4.78 20.18 -11.80
N ALA A 116 -5.57 21.06 -12.40
CA ALA A 116 -5.55 22.48 -12.04
C ALA A 116 -5.86 22.65 -10.54
N PRO A 117 -5.29 23.67 -9.86
CA PRO A 117 -5.43 23.85 -8.40
C PRO A 117 -6.89 23.91 -7.93
N GLN A 118 -7.80 24.40 -8.78
CA GLN A 118 -9.24 24.41 -8.54
C GLN A 118 -9.89 23.02 -8.39
N TYR A 119 -9.29 21.97 -8.94
CA TYR A 119 -9.78 20.58 -8.88
C TYR A 119 -8.92 19.67 -8.01
N ALA A 120 -7.83 20.17 -7.43
CA ALA A 120 -6.92 19.39 -6.61
C ALA A 120 -7.62 18.78 -5.38
N VAL A 121 -8.49 19.55 -4.73
CA VAL A 121 -9.29 19.10 -3.57
C VAL A 121 -10.23 17.97 -3.97
N THR A 122 -10.93 18.09 -5.10
CA THR A 122 -11.80 17.04 -5.64
C THR A 122 -11.01 15.75 -5.93
N GLY A 123 -9.79 15.89 -6.47
CA GLY A 123 -8.89 14.76 -6.71
C GLY A 123 -8.46 14.05 -5.43
N GLN A 124 -8.17 14.79 -4.36
CA GLN A 124 -7.85 14.20 -3.05
C GLN A 124 -9.06 13.51 -2.42
N ILE A 125 -10.24 14.11 -2.49
CA ILE A 125 -11.49 13.49 -2.02
C ILE A 125 -11.73 12.16 -2.74
N LEU A 126 -11.46 12.09 -4.05
CA LEU A 126 -11.54 10.85 -4.81
C LEU A 126 -10.56 9.77 -4.34
N LEU A 127 -9.33 10.13 -3.96
CA LEU A 127 -8.35 9.19 -3.40
C LEU A 127 -8.79 8.66 -2.03
N VAL A 128 -9.32 9.54 -1.18
CA VAL A 128 -9.80 9.16 0.15
C VAL A 128 -11.03 8.27 0.05
N SER A 129 -12.01 8.61 -0.79
CA SER A 129 -13.22 7.78 -0.99
C SER A 129 -12.86 6.41 -1.58
N THR A 130 -11.89 6.38 -2.48
CA THR A 130 -11.31 5.16 -3.01
C THR A 130 -10.69 4.29 -1.92
N ASN A 131 -9.97 4.86 -0.96
CA ASN A 131 -9.40 4.12 0.16
C ASN A 131 -10.50 3.48 1.03
N THR A 132 -11.62 4.18 1.26
CA THR A 132 -12.78 3.63 1.96
C THR A 132 -13.38 2.45 1.21
N VAL A 133 -13.61 2.59 -0.10
CA VAL A 133 -14.12 1.49 -0.94
C VAL A 133 -13.16 0.30 -0.93
N ALA A 134 -11.85 0.56 -1.02
CA ALA A 134 -10.82 -0.45 -0.95
C ALA A 134 -10.82 -1.20 0.40
N ASN A 135 -11.01 -0.49 1.50
CA ASN A 135 -11.08 -1.09 2.83
C ASN A 135 -12.33 -1.98 2.99
N VAL A 136 -13.49 -1.50 2.55
CA VAL A 136 -14.74 -2.29 2.57
C VAL A 136 -14.60 -3.55 1.70
N ALA A 137 -14.13 -3.40 0.46
CA ALA A 137 -13.92 -4.53 -0.44
C ALA A 137 -12.90 -5.53 0.14
N GLY A 138 -11.77 -5.03 0.66
CA GLY A 138 -10.72 -5.83 1.26
C GLY A 138 -11.17 -6.58 2.51
N SER A 139 -12.02 -5.96 3.34
CA SER A 139 -12.58 -6.57 4.55
C SER A 139 -13.62 -7.64 4.21
N LEU A 140 -14.49 -7.40 3.23
CA LEU A 140 -15.48 -8.38 2.78
C LEU A 140 -14.81 -9.60 2.14
N MET A 141 -13.90 -9.39 1.18
CA MET A 141 -13.21 -10.49 0.50
C MET A 141 -12.30 -11.25 1.47
N GLY A 142 -11.54 -10.53 2.31
CA GLY A 142 -10.68 -11.17 3.30
C GLY A 142 -11.47 -11.94 4.36
N GLY A 143 -12.62 -11.40 4.80
CA GLY A 143 -13.49 -12.05 5.78
C GLY A 143 -14.11 -13.34 5.25
N MET A 144 -14.58 -13.35 4.00
CA MET A 144 -15.11 -14.56 3.36
C MET A 144 -14.04 -15.66 3.21
N ILE A 145 -12.82 -15.28 2.85
CA ILE A 145 -11.69 -16.23 2.73
C ILE A 145 -11.36 -16.82 4.09
N LEU A 146 -11.38 -16.00 5.14
CA LEU A 146 -10.98 -16.44 6.47
C LEU A 146 -12.03 -17.28 7.19
N GLN A 147 -13.31 -17.09 6.83
CA GLN A 147 -14.39 -17.96 7.31
C GLN A 147 -14.35 -19.37 6.69
N ARG A 148 -13.83 -19.52 5.46
CA ARG A 148 -13.85 -20.79 4.71
C ARG A 148 -12.47 -21.42 4.51
N GLY A 149 -11.41 -20.68 4.76
CA GLY A 149 -10.05 -21.03 4.39
C GLY A 149 -9.03 -20.60 5.45
N SER A 150 -7.76 -20.92 5.18
CA SER A 150 -6.65 -20.60 6.08
C SER A 150 -6.04 -19.24 5.79
N VAL A 151 -5.37 -18.65 6.78
CA VAL A 151 -4.60 -17.39 6.64
C VAL A 151 -3.64 -17.39 5.44
N HIS A 152 -3.13 -18.56 5.05
CA HIS A 152 -2.27 -18.71 3.87
C HIS A 152 -2.95 -18.28 2.56
N GLN A 153 -4.26 -18.55 2.39
CA GLN A 153 -5.05 -18.13 1.22
C GLN A 153 -5.31 -16.62 1.22
N LEU A 154 -5.53 -16.04 2.40
CA LEU A 154 -5.65 -14.60 2.58
C LEU A 154 -4.35 -13.89 2.17
N LEU A 155 -3.19 -14.39 2.62
CA LEU A 155 -1.88 -13.87 2.22
C LEU A 155 -1.64 -14.00 0.72
N GLY A 156 -2.01 -15.14 0.12
CA GLY A 156 -1.93 -15.32 -1.33
C GLY A 156 -2.78 -14.31 -2.11
N MET A 157 -3.99 -14.02 -1.64
CA MET A 157 -4.84 -12.96 -2.21
C MET A 157 -4.15 -11.59 -2.11
N ILE A 158 -3.64 -11.22 -0.93
CA ILE A 158 -2.96 -9.94 -0.70
C ILE A 158 -1.76 -9.78 -1.65
N VAL A 159 -0.93 -10.82 -1.80
CA VAL A 159 0.19 -10.82 -2.76
C VAL A 159 -0.32 -10.66 -4.19
N GLY A 160 -1.37 -11.39 -4.57
CA GLY A 160 -1.97 -11.32 -5.90
C GLY A 160 -2.43 -9.90 -6.25
N PHE A 161 -3.20 -9.26 -5.37
CA PHE A 161 -3.64 -7.87 -5.55
C PHE A 161 -2.47 -6.88 -5.58
N ALA A 162 -1.44 -7.10 -4.77
CA ALA A 162 -0.25 -6.25 -4.77
C ALA A 162 0.55 -6.37 -6.07
N VAL A 163 0.73 -7.58 -6.59
CA VAL A 163 1.42 -7.83 -7.86
C VAL A 163 0.64 -7.22 -9.02
N VAL A 164 -0.67 -7.48 -9.12
CA VAL A 164 -1.51 -6.90 -10.17
C VAL A 164 -1.53 -5.37 -10.07
N GLY A 165 -1.68 -4.82 -8.86
CA GLY A 165 -1.64 -3.39 -8.59
C GLY A 165 -0.33 -2.76 -9.05
N SER A 166 0.81 -3.36 -8.70
CA SER A 166 2.14 -2.89 -9.08
C SER A 166 2.40 -3.00 -10.59
N VAL A 167 1.96 -4.07 -11.25
CA VAL A 167 2.07 -4.22 -12.71
C VAL A 167 1.28 -3.13 -13.43
N VAL A 168 0.03 -2.88 -13.02
CA VAL A 168 -0.80 -1.80 -13.59
C VAL A 168 -0.17 -0.44 -13.31
N LEU A 169 0.42 -0.23 -12.13
CA LEU A 169 1.11 1.02 -11.78
C LEU A 169 2.35 1.25 -12.65
N TRP A 170 3.16 0.21 -12.90
CA TRP A 170 4.31 0.26 -13.81
C TRP A 170 3.92 0.53 -15.26
N LEU A 171 2.88 -0.13 -15.77
CA LEU A 171 2.35 0.13 -17.12
C LEU A 171 1.80 1.56 -17.25
N THR A 172 1.21 2.09 -16.18
CA THR A 172 0.65 3.45 -16.20
C THR A 172 1.75 4.51 -16.09
N THR A 173 2.73 4.32 -15.20
CA THR A 173 3.87 5.26 -15.05
C THR A 173 4.83 5.22 -16.23
N THR A 174 4.93 4.12 -17.00
CA THR A 174 5.72 4.12 -18.26
C THR A 174 5.06 4.93 -19.36
N ARG A 175 3.72 5.02 -19.38
CA ARG A 175 3.00 5.84 -20.36
C ARG A 175 3.06 7.34 -20.07
N THR A 176 3.23 7.76 -18.81
CA THR A 176 3.29 9.19 -18.46
C THR A 176 4.67 9.82 -18.66
N VAL A 177 5.75 9.04 -18.67
CA VAL A 177 7.09 9.55 -19.05
C VAL A 177 7.14 10.00 -20.51
N LYS A 178 6.25 9.50 -21.39
CA LYS A 178 6.23 9.89 -22.81
C LYS A 178 5.47 11.18 -23.12
N LYS A 179 4.98 11.92 -22.11
CA LYS A 179 4.18 13.16 -22.30
C LYS A 179 4.80 14.42 -21.68
N THR A 180 6.12 14.44 -21.48
CA THR A 180 6.88 15.68 -21.18
C THR A 180 7.98 15.84 -22.22
N GLY A 181 7.56 15.90 -23.48
CA GLY A 181 8.43 16.01 -24.65
C GLY A 181 7.65 16.58 -25.83
N CYS A 182 7.02 17.73 -25.64
CA CYS A 182 6.81 18.68 -26.72
C CYS A 182 6.77 20.07 -26.09
N ILE A 183 7.95 20.69 -26.12
CA ILE A 183 8.12 22.15 -26.08
C ILE A 183 7.46 22.71 -27.35
#